data_AF-A0A094CIG0-F1
#
_entry.id   AF-A0A094CIG0-F1
#
_cell.length_a   1.000
_cell.length_b   1.000
_cell.length_c   1.000
_cell.angle_alpha   90.00
_cell.angle_beta   90.00
_cell.angle_gamma   90.00
#
_symmetry.space_group_name_H-M   'P 1'
#
loop_
_entity.id
_entity.type
_entity.pdbx_description
1 polymer ?
#
loop_
_entity_poly.entity_id
_entity_poly.type
_entity_poly.pdbx_seq_one_letter_code
_entity_poly.pdbx_strand_id
1 'polypeptide(L)'
;MPDPLLTKHGESQCAALAASFPHTSRITHLVASPLRRTILTALLSFPSLVEPPKSLKIITVPELQETSDAPCDTGSAPEVLEQDFGVGQWAGKVDLSRVKEGWNVKSPGSPWSPEPEKVEARAAVSRRFLRELGQEYEERTGEAAHIAVVTHGGLLHFATEDWTGFKKVKGTGWENTEWRSYVFGEGEKKESLVETGESCKRRAGSEIPLTADEERELNASIGGIKE
;
A
#
# COMPACT_ATOMS: atom_id res chain seq x y z
N MET A 1 18.94 -9.83 -7.70
CA MET A 1 18.00 -10.96 -7.76
C MET A 1 16.66 -10.42 -8.25
N PRO A 2 16.10 -10.97 -9.34
CA PRO A 2 14.77 -10.58 -9.83
C PRO A 2 13.66 -10.97 -8.86
N ASP A 3 12.65 -10.10 -8.68
CA ASP A 3 11.45 -10.31 -7.85
C ASP A 3 11.68 -11.20 -6.61
N PRO A 4 12.50 -10.74 -5.65
CA PRO A 4 12.92 -11.55 -4.53
C PRO A 4 11.75 -11.84 -3.58
N LEU A 5 11.77 -13.04 -2.99
CA LEU A 5 10.97 -13.38 -1.82
C LEU A 5 11.41 -12.55 -0.60
N LEU A 6 10.65 -12.64 0.49
CA LEU A 6 11.07 -12.09 1.78
C LEU A 6 12.33 -12.77 2.29
N THR A 7 13.15 -12.01 3.01
CA THR A 7 14.22 -12.57 3.85
C THR A 7 13.64 -13.07 5.17
N LYS A 8 14.38 -13.90 5.91
CA LYS A 8 14.00 -14.32 7.28
C LYS A 8 13.73 -13.13 8.21
N HIS A 9 14.50 -12.05 8.04
CA HIS A 9 14.26 -10.82 8.79
C HIS A 9 12.93 -10.17 8.39
N GLY A 10 12.64 -10.10 7.09
CA GLY A 10 11.34 -9.64 6.58
C GLY A 10 10.16 -10.46 7.07
N GLU A 11 10.29 -11.80 7.14
CA GLU A 11 9.27 -12.67 7.73
C GLU A 11 9.04 -12.37 9.22
N SER A 12 10.12 -12.10 9.97
CA SER A 12 10.03 -11.72 11.39
C SER A 12 9.36 -10.35 11.56
N GLN A 13 9.61 -9.40 10.66
CA GLN A 13 8.90 -8.12 10.60
C GLN A 13 7.41 -8.32 10.32
N CYS A 14 7.05 -9.25 9.42
CA CYS A 14 5.66 -9.58 9.15
C CYS A 14 4.95 -10.16 10.38
N ALA A 15 5.61 -11.06 11.11
CA ALA A 15 5.10 -11.63 12.35
C ALA A 15 4.90 -10.57 13.45
N ALA A 16 5.83 -9.61 13.57
CA ALA A 16 5.69 -8.49 14.50
C ALA A 16 4.49 -7.60 14.14
N LEU A 17 4.27 -7.32 12.85
CA LEU A 17 3.09 -6.60 12.38
C LEU A 17 1.79 -7.37 12.67
N ALA A 18 1.75 -8.67 12.40
CA ALA A 18 0.59 -9.52 12.69
C ALA A 18 0.20 -9.49 14.18
N ALA A 19 1.19 -9.45 15.07
CA ALA A 19 0.98 -9.42 16.52
C ALA A 19 0.55 -8.04 17.05
N SER A 20 0.94 -6.96 16.38
CA SER A 20 0.78 -5.59 16.90
C SER A 20 -0.26 -4.74 16.18
N PHE A 21 -0.71 -5.13 14.98
CA PHE A 21 -1.68 -4.35 14.22
C PHE A 21 -3.06 -4.33 14.89
N PRO A 22 -3.57 -3.17 15.32
CA PRO A 22 -4.74 -3.10 16.19
C PRO A 22 -6.09 -3.15 15.45
N HIS A 23 -6.09 -3.07 14.12
CA HIS A 23 -7.32 -2.86 13.33
C HIS A 23 -7.72 -4.06 12.47
N THR A 24 -7.11 -5.24 12.66
CA THR A 24 -7.36 -6.43 11.84
C THR A 24 -8.84 -6.76 11.69
N SER A 25 -9.62 -6.67 12.77
CA SER A 25 -11.06 -6.99 12.75
C SER A 25 -11.87 -6.11 11.79
N ARG A 26 -11.46 -4.86 11.59
CA ARG A 26 -12.16 -3.87 10.75
C ARG A 26 -11.87 -4.06 9.26
N ILE A 27 -10.77 -4.70 8.88
CA ILE A 27 -10.37 -4.83 7.48
C ILE A 27 -11.41 -5.63 6.69
N THR A 28 -11.85 -5.01 5.59
CA THR A 28 -12.84 -5.51 4.63
C THR A 28 -12.19 -6.07 3.36
N HIS A 29 -11.06 -5.49 2.95
CA HIS A 29 -10.31 -5.90 1.76
C HIS A 29 -8.81 -5.88 2.03
N LEU A 30 -8.09 -6.79 1.39
CA LEU A 30 -6.65 -6.84 1.41
C LEU A 30 -6.15 -6.71 -0.03
N VAL A 31 -5.31 -5.71 -0.28
CA VAL A 31 -4.80 -5.36 -1.60
C VAL A 31 -3.28 -5.35 -1.53
N ALA A 32 -2.61 -5.88 -2.56
CA ALA A 32 -1.16 -5.86 -2.62
C ALA A 32 -0.66 -5.55 -4.03
N SER A 33 0.59 -5.06 -4.13
CA SER A 33 1.29 -5.14 -5.41
C SER A 33 1.53 -6.62 -5.78
N PRO A 34 1.58 -6.97 -7.07
CA PRO A 34 1.85 -8.33 -7.52
C PRO A 34 3.34 -8.76 -7.42
N LEU A 35 4.19 -8.03 -6.68
CA LEU A 35 5.53 -8.50 -6.37
C LEU A 35 5.48 -9.53 -5.24
N ARG A 36 6.32 -10.56 -5.32
CA ARG A 36 6.32 -11.68 -4.36
C ARG A 36 6.43 -11.22 -2.93
N ARG A 37 7.35 -10.27 -2.66
CA ARG A 37 7.56 -9.73 -1.31
C ARG A 37 6.31 -9.09 -0.72
N THR A 38 5.49 -8.38 -1.52
CA THR A 38 4.27 -7.72 -1.01
C THR A 38 3.13 -8.71 -0.84
N ILE A 39 3.01 -9.69 -1.73
CA ILE A 39 2.04 -10.79 -1.58
C ILE A 39 2.35 -11.57 -0.30
N LEU A 40 3.62 -11.94 -0.07
CA LEU A 40 4.04 -12.63 1.15
C LEU A 40 3.86 -11.77 2.40
N THR A 41 4.19 -10.47 2.36
CA THR A 41 3.92 -9.58 3.50
C THR A 41 2.42 -9.54 3.82
N ALA A 42 1.54 -9.46 2.82
CA ALA A 42 0.11 -9.50 3.04
C ALA A 42 -0.37 -10.83 3.67
N LEU A 43 0.10 -11.96 3.14
CA LEU A 43 -0.22 -13.29 3.65
C LEU A 43 0.25 -13.50 5.10
N LEU A 44 1.47 -13.06 5.41
CA LEU A 44 2.11 -13.32 6.70
C LEU A 44 1.75 -12.31 7.79
N SER A 45 1.45 -11.05 7.42
CA SER A 45 1.04 -10.01 8.38
C SER A 45 -0.45 -10.05 8.70
N PHE A 46 -1.28 -10.62 7.81
CA PHE A 46 -2.73 -10.68 8.01
C PHE A 46 -3.31 -12.11 7.88
N PRO A 47 -2.73 -13.12 8.55
CA PRO A 47 -3.15 -14.52 8.36
C PRO A 47 -4.63 -14.73 8.71
N SER A 48 -5.15 -14.06 9.74
CA SER A 48 -6.56 -14.18 10.15
C SER A 48 -7.56 -13.54 9.16
N LEU A 49 -7.09 -12.75 8.20
CA LEU A 49 -7.95 -12.19 7.14
C LEU A 49 -8.11 -13.16 5.97
N VAL A 50 -7.07 -13.90 5.63
CA VAL A 50 -7.04 -14.81 4.47
C VAL A 50 -7.46 -16.24 4.82
N GLU A 51 -7.46 -16.58 6.12
CA GLU A 51 -7.97 -17.86 6.63
C GLU A 51 -9.44 -17.77 7.06
N PRO A 52 -10.12 -18.92 7.21
CA PRO A 52 -11.45 -18.95 7.82
C PRO A 52 -11.48 -18.28 9.20
N PRO A 53 -12.55 -17.54 9.55
CA PRO A 53 -13.82 -17.46 8.81
C PRO A 53 -13.88 -16.34 7.75
N LYS A 54 -12.90 -15.42 7.69
CA LYS A 54 -12.97 -14.28 6.77
C LYS A 54 -12.66 -14.69 5.33
N SER A 55 -11.64 -15.52 5.12
CA SER A 55 -11.26 -16.07 3.81
C SER A 55 -11.16 -14.99 2.71
N LEU A 56 -10.66 -13.80 3.05
CA LEU A 56 -10.45 -12.72 2.07
C LEU A 56 -9.38 -13.14 1.07
N LYS A 57 -9.60 -12.78 -0.19
CA LYS A 57 -8.57 -12.87 -1.22
C LYS A 57 -7.75 -11.60 -1.25
N ILE A 58 -6.44 -11.74 -1.39
CA ILE A 58 -5.53 -10.62 -1.66
C ILE A 58 -5.72 -10.22 -3.12
N ILE A 59 -6.28 -9.04 -3.35
CA ILE A 59 -6.44 -8.49 -4.70
C ILE A 59 -5.10 -7.89 -5.13
N THR A 60 -4.51 -8.43 -6.20
CA THR A 60 -3.25 -7.90 -6.72
C THR A 60 -3.47 -6.78 -7.73
N VAL A 61 -2.74 -5.67 -7.57
CA VAL A 61 -2.89 -4.46 -8.38
C VAL A 61 -1.53 -4.03 -8.93
N PRO A 62 -1.20 -4.26 -10.22
CA PRO A 62 0.09 -3.90 -10.80
C PRO A 62 0.46 -2.42 -10.64
N GLU A 63 -0.52 -1.52 -10.59
CA GLU A 63 -0.30 -0.09 -10.37
C GLU A 63 0.38 0.19 -9.01
N LEU A 64 0.24 -0.73 -8.05
CA LEU A 64 0.88 -0.66 -6.73
C LEU A 64 2.34 -1.15 -6.70
N GLN A 65 2.96 -1.48 -7.84
CA GLN A 65 4.36 -1.93 -7.87
C GLN A 65 5.37 -0.81 -7.60
N GLU A 66 6.56 -1.19 -7.13
CA GLU A 66 7.68 -0.28 -6.90
C GLU A 66 8.07 0.51 -8.16
N THR A 67 8.71 1.64 -7.95
CA THR A 67 9.01 2.67 -8.94
C THR A 67 10.12 2.27 -9.89
N SER A 68 11.25 1.74 -9.38
CA SER A 68 12.46 1.52 -10.18
C SER A 68 12.35 0.34 -11.16
N ASP A 69 13.21 0.30 -12.17
CA ASP A 69 13.41 -0.81 -13.11
C ASP A 69 14.52 -1.78 -12.66
N ALA A 70 15.02 -1.65 -11.43
CA ALA A 70 16.00 -2.57 -10.90
C ALA A 70 15.43 -4.00 -10.91
N PRO A 71 16.27 -5.05 -11.06
CA PRO A 71 15.79 -6.43 -11.12
C PRO A 71 14.91 -6.79 -9.92
N CYS A 72 15.26 -6.33 -8.71
CA CYS A 72 14.46 -6.61 -7.53
C CYS A 72 13.08 -5.94 -7.55
N ASP A 73 12.90 -4.86 -8.31
CA ASP A 73 11.64 -4.11 -8.41
C ASP A 73 10.85 -4.46 -9.68
N THR A 74 11.37 -5.38 -10.49
CA THR A 74 10.70 -5.93 -11.65
C THR A 74 10.03 -7.24 -11.26
N GLY A 75 8.71 -7.31 -11.40
CA GLY A 75 7.92 -8.47 -11.01
C GLY A 75 8.06 -9.69 -11.92
N SER A 76 7.56 -10.83 -11.46
CA SER A 76 7.56 -12.09 -12.22
C SER A 76 6.45 -12.15 -13.27
N ALA A 77 6.62 -13.03 -14.27
CA ALA A 77 5.55 -13.32 -15.24
C ALA A 77 4.29 -13.89 -14.56
N PRO A 78 3.09 -13.72 -15.13
CA PRO A 78 1.84 -14.22 -14.54
C PRO A 78 1.89 -15.72 -14.19
N GLU A 79 2.45 -16.56 -15.07
CA GLU A 79 2.52 -18.02 -14.87
C GLU A 79 3.41 -18.39 -13.68
N VAL A 80 4.44 -17.59 -13.43
CA VAL A 80 5.35 -17.78 -12.30
C VAL A 80 4.64 -17.42 -11.00
N LEU A 81 3.86 -16.33 -10.98
CA LEU A 81 3.06 -15.96 -9.80
C LEU A 81 1.93 -16.98 -9.53
N GLU A 82 1.34 -17.54 -10.58
CA GLU A 82 0.35 -18.62 -10.45
C GLU A 82 0.97 -19.89 -9.85
N GLN A 83 2.20 -20.24 -10.24
CA GLN A 83 2.94 -21.35 -9.63
C GLN A 83 3.28 -21.08 -8.16
N ASP A 84 3.62 -19.84 -7.80
CA ASP A 84 4.00 -19.47 -6.43
C ASP A 84 2.79 -19.34 -5.49
N PHE A 85 1.66 -18.82 -5.99
CA PHE A 85 0.53 -18.38 -5.15
C PHE A 85 -0.83 -18.96 -5.55
N GLY A 86 -0.98 -19.54 -6.74
CA GLY A 86 -2.22 -20.16 -7.20
C GLY A 86 -2.43 -21.59 -6.69
N VAL A 87 -1.36 -22.23 -6.21
CA VAL A 87 -1.35 -23.63 -5.76
C VAL A 87 -0.81 -23.79 -4.34
N GLY A 88 -0.87 -25.03 -3.81
CA GLY A 88 -0.30 -25.37 -2.51
C GLY A 88 -0.97 -24.64 -1.34
N GLN A 89 -0.16 -24.21 -0.36
CA GLN A 89 -0.66 -23.57 0.86
C GLN A 89 -1.32 -22.19 0.64
N TRP A 90 -1.08 -21.58 -0.52
CA TRP A 90 -1.62 -20.27 -0.90
C TRP A 90 -2.83 -20.36 -1.85
N ALA A 91 -3.18 -21.57 -2.28
CA ALA A 91 -4.27 -21.81 -3.22
C ALA A 91 -5.56 -21.11 -2.77
N GLY A 92 -6.12 -20.30 -3.68
CA GLY A 92 -7.36 -19.57 -3.46
C GLY A 92 -7.26 -18.30 -2.59
N LYS A 93 -6.08 -17.96 -2.08
CA LYS A 93 -5.86 -16.78 -1.20
C LYS A 93 -5.41 -15.53 -1.96
N VAL A 94 -4.85 -15.67 -3.15
CA VAL A 94 -4.35 -14.55 -3.96
C VAL A 94 -5.15 -14.47 -5.26
N ASP A 95 -5.71 -13.30 -5.54
CA ASP A 95 -6.37 -12.99 -6.80
C ASP A 95 -5.36 -12.33 -7.76
N LEU A 96 -4.92 -13.11 -8.74
CA LEU A 96 -3.99 -12.71 -9.80
C LEU A 96 -4.71 -12.24 -11.08
N SER A 97 -6.04 -12.08 -11.06
CA SER A 97 -6.83 -11.80 -12.25
C SER A 97 -6.43 -10.52 -12.99
N ARG A 98 -5.84 -9.53 -12.30
CA ARG A 98 -5.35 -8.28 -12.90
C ARG A 98 -3.90 -8.35 -13.40
N VAL A 99 -3.18 -9.44 -13.10
CA VAL A 99 -1.78 -9.62 -13.50
C VAL A 99 -1.74 -10.20 -14.90
N LYS A 100 -1.67 -9.32 -15.90
CA LYS A 100 -1.70 -9.68 -17.32
C LYS A 100 -0.29 -9.72 -17.90
N GLU A 101 -0.13 -10.42 -19.02
CA GLU A 101 1.13 -10.42 -19.77
C GLU A 101 1.62 -8.99 -20.01
N GLY A 102 2.91 -8.74 -19.76
CA GLY A 102 3.54 -7.42 -19.90
C GLY A 102 3.38 -6.47 -18.71
N TRP A 103 2.69 -6.84 -17.62
CA TRP A 103 2.54 -5.99 -16.42
C TRP A 103 3.87 -5.58 -15.77
N ASN A 104 4.89 -6.42 -15.95
CA ASN A 104 6.23 -6.29 -15.38
C ASN A 104 7.25 -5.69 -16.36
N VAL A 105 6.85 -5.25 -17.56
CA VAL A 105 7.76 -4.69 -18.57
C VAL A 105 7.97 -3.20 -18.30
N LYS A 106 9.09 -2.82 -17.68
CA LYS A 106 9.40 -1.44 -17.26
C LYS A 106 10.23 -0.62 -18.27
N SER A 107 10.22 -1.01 -19.55
CA SER A 107 10.97 -0.30 -20.60
C SER A 107 10.42 1.12 -20.84
N PRO A 108 11.22 2.05 -21.42
CA PRO A 108 10.74 3.38 -21.80
C PRO A 108 9.45 3.33 -22.62
N GLY A 109 8.52 4.25 -22.34
CA GLY A 109 7.20 4.31 -22.99
C GLY A 109 6.17 3.32 -22.46
N SER A 110 6.56 2.32 -21.67
CA SER A 110 5.62 1.45 -20.95
C SER A 110 4.87 2.24 -19.85
N PRO A 111 3.60 1.94 -19.56
CA PRO A 111 2.92 2.48 -18.37
C PRO A 111 3.61 2.06 -17.05
N TRP A 112 4.45 1.03 -17.09
CA TRP A 112 5.20 0.51 -15.95
C TRP A 112 6.60 1.10 -15.78
N SER A 113 7.01 1.99 -16.70
CA SER A 113 8.32 2.65 -16.69
C SER A 113 8.58 3.37 -15.35
N PRO A 114 9.87 3.48 -14.92
CA PRO A 114 10.26 4.22 -13.73
C PRO A 114 10.20 5.75 -13.88
N GLU A 115 9.82 6.26 -15.06
CA GLU A 115 9.62 7.69 -15.30
C GLU A 115 8.59 8.28 -14.31
N PRO A 116 8.89 9.41 -13.63
CA PRO A 116 8.01 9.98 -12.61
C PRO A 116 6.56 10.17 -13.07
N GLU A 117 6.35 10.67 -14.29
CA GLU A 117 5.02 10.86 -14.88
C GLU A 117 4.22 9.55 -14.98
N LYS A 118 4.89 8.43 -15.26
CA LYS A 118 4.27 7.10 -15.32
C LYS A 118 3.96 6.58 -13.93
N VAL A 119 4.84 6.82 -12.96
CA VAL A 119 4.59 6.46 -11.55
C VAL A 119 3.41 7.27 -10.99
N GLU A 120 3.34 8.57 -11.24
CA GLU A 120 2.23 9.44 -10.87
C GLU A 120 0.91 8.96 -11.48
N ALA A 121 0.91 8.64 -12.78
CA ALA A 121 -0.26 8.08 -13.44
C ALA A 121 -0.72 6.76 -12.79
N ARG A 122 0.22 5.86 -12.46
CA ARG A 122 -0.10 4.61 -11.75
C ARG A 122 -0.65 4.87 -10.34
N ALA A 123 -0.06 5.81 -9.60
CA ALA A 123 -0.55 6.20 -8.28
C ALA A 123 -1.99 6.71 -8.36
N ALA A 124 -2.31 7.58 -9.33
CA ALA A 124 -3.67 8.07 -9.55
C ALA A 124 -4.66 6.95 -9.91
N VAL A 125 -4.27 6.02 -10.80
CA VAL A 125 -5.10 4.84 -11.13
C VAL A 125 -5.34 3.98 -9.89
N SER A 126 -4.30 3.75 -9.07
CA SER A 126 -4.43 2.94 -7.85
C SER A 126 -5.39 3.56 -6.84
N ARG A 127 -5.36 4.89 -6.66
CA ARG A 127 -6.29 5.59 -5.77
C ARG A 127 -7.75 5.48 -6.26
N ARG A 128 -7.99 5.63 -7.57
CA ARG A 128 -9.33 5.44 -8.14
C ARG A 128 -9.83 4.01 -7.92
N PHE A 129 -9.00 3.01 -8.19
CA PHE A 129 -9.36 1.61 -7.93
C PHE A 129 -9.73 1.37 -6.46
N LEU A 130 -8.93 1.87 -5.51
CA LEU A 130 -9.21 1.71 -4.08
C LEU A 130 -10.50 2.43 -3.66
N ARG A 131 -10.80 3.59 -4.26
CA ARG A 131 -12.04 4.34 -4.02
C ARG A 131 -13.25 3.57 -4.52
N GLU A 132 -13.20 3.10 -5.76
CA GLU A 132 -14.26 2.29 -6.38
C GLU A 132 -14.52 1.02 -5.57
N LEU A 133 -13.46 0.30 -5.18
CA LEU A 133 -13.57 -0.89 -4.33
C LEU A 133 -14.28 -0.61 -2.99
N GLY A 134 -13.97 0.54 -2.37
CA GLY A 134 -14.62 0.95 -1.13
C GLY A 134 -16.09 1.31 -1.33
N GLN A 135 -16.40 2.07 -2.39
CA GLN A 135 -17.76 2.47 -2.74
C GLN A 135 -18.65 1.27 -3.04
N GLU A 136 -18.17 0.30 -3.83
CA GLU A 136 -18.91 -0.94 -4.11
C GLU A 136 -19.25 -1.72 -2.85
N TYR A 137 -18.33 -1.75 -1.87
CA TYR A 137 -18.58 -2.39 -0.58
C TYR A 137 -19.62 -1.63 0.25
N GLU A 138 -19.50 -0.31 0.33
CA GLU A 138 -20.42 0.57 1.06
C GLU A 138 -21.83 0.52 0.47
N GLU A 139 -21.96 0.55 -0.85
CA GLU A 139 -23.25 0.42 -1.55
C GLU A 139 -23.92 -0.93 -1.28
N ARG A 140 -23.13 -2.01 -1.26
CA ARG A 140 -23.64 -3.37 -1.06
C ARG A 140 -24.01 -3.67 0.40
N THR A 141 -23.33 -3.06 1.37
CA THR A 141 -23.42 -3.45 2.79
C THR A 141 -23.99 -2.37 3.70
N GLY A 142 -23.92 -1.09 3.30
CA GLY A 142 -24.19 0.06 4.15
C GLY A 142 -23.11 0.33 5.21
N GLU A 143 -21.99 -0.40 5.19
CA GLU A 143 -20.88 -0.28 6.13
C GLU A 143 -19.66 0.36 5.48
N ALA A 144 -18.92 1.16 6.24
CA ALA A 144 -17.68 1.78 5.77
C ALA A 144 -16.62 0.74 5.37
N ALA A 145 -15.97 0.94 4.22
CA ALA A 145 -14.90 0.07 3.77
C ALA A 145 -13.57 0.40 4.49
N HIS A 146 -12.86 -0.64 4.90
CA HIS A 146 -11.50 -0.53 5.42
C HIS A 146 -10.56 -1.43 4.61
N ILE A 147 -9.65 -0.83 3.85
CA ILE A 147 -8.78 -1.53 2.90
C ILE A 147 -7.34 -1.51 3.42
N ALA A 148 -6.75 -2.68 3.64
CA ALA A 148 -5.32 -2.80 3.90
C ALA A 148 -4.57 -2.92 2.58
N VAL A 149 -3.59 -2.03 2.34
CA VAL A 149 -2.80 -1.98 1.11
C VAL A 149 -1.34 -2.26 1.42
N VAL A 150 -0.78 -3.31 0.84
CA VAL A 150 0.64 -3.70 1.00
C VAL A 150 1.41 -3.37 -0.28
N THR A 151 2.27 -2.36 -0.19
CA THR A 151 3.02 -1.82 -1.34
C THR A 151 4.46 -1.46 -0.93
N HIS A 152 5.13 -0.56 -1.64
CA HIS A 152 6.55 -0.27 -1.51
C HIS A 152 6.80 1.20 -1.15
N GLY A 153 7.91 1.44 -0.47
CA GLY A 153 8.27 2.77 0.04
C GLY A 153 8.43 3.83 -1.03
N GLY A 154 8.97 3.49 -2.20
CA GLY A 154 9.11 4.46 -3.29
C GLY A 154 7.76 4.89 -3.85
N LEU A 155 6.86 3.93 -4.10
CA LEU A 155 5.52 4.24 -4.61
C LEU A 155 4.67 5.01 -3.60
N LEU A 156 4.82 4.73 -2.29
CA LEU A 156 4.00 5.37 -1.26
C LEU A 156 4.07 6.90 -1.33
N HIS A 157 5.22 7.49 -1.65
CA HIS A 157 5.35 8.94 -1.84
C HIS A 157 4.43 9.51 -2.93
N PHE A 158 4.28 8.79 -4.04
CA PHE A 158 3.37 9.16 -5.13
C PHE A 158 1.91 8.87 -4.80
N ALA A 159 1.66 7.73 -4.15
CA ALA A 159 0.32 7.30 -3.78
C ALA A 159 -0.31 8.24 -2.75
N THR A 160 0.46 8.70 -1.76
CA THR A 160 0.00 9.59 -0.68
C THR A 160 0.30 11.05 -0.94
N GLU A 161 0.99 11.38 -2.04
CA GLU A 161 1.39 12.75 -2.40
C GLU A 161 2.18 13.44 -1.28
N ASP A 162 2.95 12.66 -0.52
CA ASP A 162 3.71 13.08 0.65
C ASP A 162 5.18 12.67 0.50
N TRP A 163 6.07 13.66 0.53
CA TRP A 163 7.51 13.50 0.42
C TRP A 163 8.24 13.72 1.75
N THR A 164 7.49 13.93 2.84
CA THR A 164 8.04 14.12 4.18
C THR A 164 8.92 12.93 4.57
N GLY A 165 10.10 13.21 5.12
CA GLY A 165 11.05 12.19 5.54
C GLY A 165 11.76 11.44 4.41
N PHE A 166 11.54 11.79 3.14
CA PHE A 166 12.22 11.16 2.00
C PHE A 166 13.74 11.27 2.13
N LYS A 167 14.42 10.12 2.16
CA LYS A 167 15.88 10.03 2.22
C LYS A 167 16.41 9.50 0.91
N LYS A 168 17.08 10.34 0.12
CA LYS A 168 17.64 9.98 -1.20
C LYS A 168 18.49 8.70 -1.21
N VAL A 169 19.20 8.42 -0.12
CA VAL A 169 20.03 7.20 0.02
C VAL A 169 19.20 5.94 0.25
N LYS A 170 18.11 6.03 1.02
CA LYS A 170 17.20 4.90 1.27
C LYS A 170 16.13 4.76 0.18
N GLY A 171 15.89 5.80 -0.61
CA GLY A 171 14.84 5.86 -1.63
C GLY A 171 13.43 6.01 -1.06
N THR A 172 13.26 6.11 0.26
CA THR A 172 11.97 6.29 0.92
C THR A 172 12.12 6.82 2.34
N GLY A 173 11.06 7.43 2.87
CA GLY A 173 10.88 7.79 4.29
C GLY A 173 10.17 6.72 5.13
N TRP A 174 9.82 5.59 4.54
CA TRP A 174 9.07 4.51 5.20
C TRP A 174 9.99 3.40 5.69
N GLU A 175 9.75 2.88 6.89
CA GLU A 175 10.40 1.67 7.38
C GLU A 175 9.63 0.42 6.95
N ASN A 176 10.31 -0.72 6.87
CA ASN A 176 9.67 -1.99 6.49
C ASN A 176 8.55 -2.35 7.48
N THR A 177 7.39 -2.77 6.97
CA THR A 177 6.19 -3.10 7.76
C THR A 177 5.64 -1.95 8.62
N GLU A 178 6.12 -0.72 8.41
CA GLU A 178 5.45 0.48 8.90
C GLU A 178 4.04 0.55 8.28
N TRP A 179 3.06 0.96 9.08
CA TRP A 179 1.72 1.20 8.60
C TRP A 179 1.30 2.63 8.96
N ARG A 180 0.54 3.23 8.05
CA ARG A 180 -0.15 4.51 8.21
C ARG A 180 -1.59 4.36 7.77
N SER A 181 -2.48 5.17 8.33
CA SER A 181 -3.90 5.15 7.99
C SER A 181 -4.31 6.45 7.32
N TYR A 182 -5.06 6.31 6.22
CA TYR A 182 -5.50 7.40 5.37
C TYR A 182 -7.02 7.34 5.18
N VAL A 183 -7.61 8.50 4.93
CA VAL A 183 -8.95 8.62 4.39
C VAL A 183 -8.88 9.29 3.02
N PHE A 184 -9.85 9.00 2.19
CA PHE A 184 -10.01 9.73 0.94
C PHE A 184 -10.39 11.19 1.22
N GLY A 185 -9.78 12.13 0.51
CA GLY A 185 -10.11 13.55 0.66
C GLY A 185 -11.51 13.90 0.17
N GLU A 186 -11.89 15.15 0.41
CA GLU A 186 -13.16 15.74 -0.01
C GLU A 186 -12.93 16.92 -0.97
N GLY A 187 -13.98 17.35 -1.67
CA GLY A 187 -13.93 18.50 -2.59
C GLY A 187 -12.87 18.34 -3.68
N GLU A 188 -11.99 19.32 -3.79
CA GLU A 188 -10.89 19.34 -4.78
C GLU A 188 -9.86 18.21 -4.55
N LYS A 189 -9.75 17.69 -3.32
CA LYS A 189 -8.83 16.61 -2.95
C LYS A 189 -9.49 15.23 -2.94
N LYS A 190 -10.67 15.07 -3.56
CA LYS A 190 -11.36 13.77 -3.62
C LYS A 190 -10.51 12.67 -4.26
N GLU A 191 -9.53 12.98 -5.09
CA GLU A 191 -8.68 11.93 -5.67
C GLU A 191 -7.43 11.64 -4.83
N SER A 192 -7.22 12.35 -3.73
CA SER A 192 -6.06 12.26 -2.86
C SER A 192 -6.35 11.45 -1.59
N LEU A 193 -5.27 10.97 -0.97
CA LEU A 193 -5.28 10.34 0.34
C LEU A 193 -4.82 11.34 1.40
N VAL A 194 -5.57 11.50 2.47
CA VAL A 194 -5.25 12.37 3.60
C VAL A 194 -4.90 11.49 4.81
N GLU A 195 -3.69 11.64 5.33
CA GLU A 195 -3.27 10.88 6.51
C GLU A 195 -4.16 11.24 7.71
N THR A 196 -4.64 10.22 8.41
CA THR A 196 -5.46 10.40 9.61
C THR A 196 -4.64 11.00 10.75
N GLY A 197 -5.27 11.85 11.57
CA GLY A 197 -4.60 12.47 12.72
C GLY A 197 -4.05 11.47 13.73
N GLU A 198 -4.69 10.31 13.92
CA GLU A 198 -4.16 9.21 14.74
C GLU A 198 -2.83 8.69 14.19
N SER A 199 -2.74 8.48 12.87
CA SER A 199 -1.52 8.04 12.20
C SER A 199 -0.40 9.07 12.33
N CYS A 200 -0.70 10.35 12.07
CA CYS A 200 0.26 11.43 12.25
C CYS A 200 0.80 11.47 13.68
N LYS A 201 -0.07 11.38 14.69
CA LYS A 201 0.35 11.38 16.11
C LYS A 201 1.20 10.16 16.46
N ARG A 202 0.81 8.97 15.98
CA ARG A 202 1.56 7.72 16.21
C ARG A 202 2.98 7.82 15.69
N ARG A 203 3.18 8.39 14.48
CA ARG A 203 4.52 8.55 13.91
C ARG A 203 5.26 9.80 14.39
N ALA A 204 4.56 10.86 14.80
CA ALA A 204 5.17 12.02 15.43
C ALA A 204 5.82 11.67 16.78
N GLY A 205 5.30 10.66 17.50
CA GLY A 205 5.99 10.09 18.66
C GLY A 205 7.31 9.37 18.34
N SER A 206 7.65 9.20 17.06
CA SER A 206 8.89 8.64 16.53
C SER A 206 9.74 9.63 15.72
N GLU A 207 9.28 10.89 15.55
CA GLU A 207 10.01 11.98 14.91
C GLU A 207 10.23 13.11 15.93
N ILE A 208 11.31 13.89 15.78
CA ILE A 208 11.66 14.98 16.72
C ILE A 208 10.44 15.93 16.84
N PRO A 209 10.02 16.35 18.05
CA PRO A 209 8.80 17.14 18.23
C PRO A 209 8.81 18.42 17.42
N LEU A 210 7.62 18.82 16.94
CA LEU A 210 7.38 20.13 16.36
C LEU A 210 7.78 21.21 17.36
N THR A 211 8.43 22.26 16.86
CA THR A 211 8.69 23.46 17.65
C THR A 211 7.38 24.18 17.98
N ALA A 212 7.39 25.00 19.02
CA ALA A 212 6.20 25.76 19.45
C ALA A 212 5.62 26.64 18.33
N ASP A 213 6.45 27.05 17.36
CA ASP A 213 6.03 27.84 16.20
C ASP A 213 5.31 26.95 15.16
N GLU A 214 5.81 25.75 14.89
CA GLU A 214 5.17 24.78 13.99
C GLU A 214 3.85 24.23 14.56
N GLU A 215 3.76 24.03 15.89
CA GLU A 215 2.47 23.72 16.54
C GLU A 215 1.47 24.87 16.39
N ARG A 216 1.94 26.12 16.39
CA ARG A 216 1.08 27.30 16.22
C ARG A 216 0.55 27.41 14.81
N GLU A 217 1.38 27.14 13.80
CA GLU A 217 0.98 27.13 12.39
C GLU A 217 0.06 25.96 12.04
N LEU A 218 0.30 24.77 12.61
CA LEU A 218 -0.60 23.62 12.45
C LEU A 218 -1.97 23.88 13.08
N ASN A 219 -2.02 24.49 14.27
CA ASN A 219 -3.29 24.84 14.90
C ASN A 219 -4.02 26.00 14.19
N ALA A 220 -3.29 26.95 13.59
CA ALA A 220 -3.87 28.03 12.80
C ALA A 220 -4.47 27.54 11.46
N SER A 221 -3.82 26.56 10.82
CA SER A 221 -4.33 25.95 9.57
C SER A 221 -5.55 25.06 9.79
N ILE A 222 -5.66 24.41 10.95
CA ILE A 222 -6.83 23.59 11.33
C ILE A 222 -8.00 24.47 11.81
N GLY A 223 -7.73 25.61 12.46
CA GLY A 223 -8.75 26.53 12.98
C GLY A 223 -9.38 27.46 11.93
N GLY A 224 -8.81 27.58 10.73
CA GLY A 224 -9.23 28.52 9.70
C GLY A 224 -10.39 28.09 8.78
N ILE A 225 -10.99 26.91 8.98
CA ILE A 225 -12.11 26.40 8.14
C ILE A 225 -13.49 26.68 8.79
N LYS A 226 -13.61 27.76 9.55
CA LYS A 226 -14.90 28.34 9.92
C LYS A 226 -14.85 29.85 9.79
N GLU A 227 -15.09 30.34 8.57
CA GLU A 227 -16.27 31.12 8.17
C GLU A 227 -16.20 31.43 6.67
#